data_AF-A0A260QSF2-F1
#
_entry.id   AF-A0A260QSF2-F1
#
_cell.length_a   1.000
_cell.length_b   1.000
_cell.length_c   1.000
_cell.angle_alpha   90.00
_cell.angle_beta   90.00
_cell.angle_gamma   90.00
#
_symmetry.space_group_name_H-M   'P 1'
#
loop_
_entity.id
_entity.type
_entity.pdbx_description
1 polymer ?
#
loop_
_entity_poly.entity_id
_entity_poly.type
_entity_poly.pdbx_seq_one_letter_code
_entity_poly.pdbx_strand_id
1 'polypeptide(L)'
;MVEAGRAHEHWCVADNYRTRLMAPGQPVLFWVSSHPRRGIWGAGRLTGTPVPGSQWKISTNIALFDEPILASDIQLVEELSMLEVFRSPQQSNPSWVDATAWAAIRPMLPVIQ
;
A
#
# COMPACT_ATOMS: atom_id res chain seq x y z
N MET A 1 10.58 -9.67 -7.03
CA MET A 1 9.86 -8.60 -6.30
C MET A 1 9.03 -7.73 -7.26
N VAL A 2 9.33 -7.79 -8.56
CA VAL A 2 8.59 -7.13 -9.64
C VAL A 2 8.65 -8.06 -10.86
N GLU A 3 7.54 -8.25 -11.56
CA GLU A 3 7.49 -8.86 -12.90
C GLU A 3 6.74 -7.90 -13.82
N ALA A 4 7.37 -7.47 -14.91
CA ALA A 4 6.76 -6.66 -15.97
C ALA A 4 5.91 -5.46 -15.47
N GLY A 5 6.48 -4.58 -14.64
CA GLY A 5 5.77 -3.38 -14.14
C GLY A 5 4.64 -3.68 -13.14
N ARG A 6 4.51 -4.93 -12.69
CA ARG A 6 3.59 -5.33 -11.62
C ARG A 6 4.33 -5.79 -10.39
N ALA A 7 3.75 -5.49 -9.23
CA ALA A 7 4.21 -6.07 -7.98
C ALA A 7 3.87 -7.57 -7.95
N HIS A 8 4.53 -8.33 -7.07
CA HIS A 8 4.14 -9.72 -6.82
C HIS A 8 2.65 -9.82 -6.44
N GLU A 9 1.99 -10.89 -6.86
CA GLU A 9 0.55 -11.07 -6.63
C GLU A 9 0.21 -11.36 -5.16
N HIS A 10 1.11 -11.99 -4.41
CA HIS A 10 0.85 -12.44 -3.05
C HIS A 10 1.78 -11.78 -2.04
N TRP A 11 1.19 -11.09 -1.06
CA TRP A 11 1.93 -10.38 -0.01
C TRP A 11 1.63 -10.96 1.36
N CYS A 12 2.67 -11.12 2.18
CA CYS A 12 2.51 -11.49 3.58
C CYS A 12 1.88 -10.33 4.35
N VAL A 13 1.00 -10.65 5.30
CA VAL A 13 0.34 -9.71 6.21
C VAL A 13 0.34 -10.29 7.62
N ALA A 14 0.36 -9.45 8.64
CA ALA A 14 0.23 -9.92 10.02
C ALA A 14 -1.18 -10.50 10.27
N ASP A 15 -1.29 -11.50 11.14
CA ASP A 15 -2.61 -11.94 11.65
C ASP A 15 -3.11 -10.93 12.69
N ASN A 16 -3.95 -10.00 12.26
CA ASN A 16 -4.55 -9.01 13.12
C ASN A 16 -5.94 -8.60 12.61
N TYR A 17 -6.62 -7.75 13.39
CA TYR A 17 -7.95 -7.25 13.05
C TYR A 17 -8.02 -6.56 11.68
N ARG A 18 -6.99 -5.79 11.28
CA ARG A 18 -6.99 -5.07 9.98
C ARG A 18 -6.96 -6.03 8.81
N THR A 19 -6.14 -7.07 8.91
CA THR A 19 -6.11 -8.15 7.90
C THR A 19 -7.51 -8.74 7.73
N ARG A 20 -8.26 -8.94 8.82
CA ARG A 20 -9.63 -9.49 8.77
C ARG A 20 -10.67 -8.56 8.14
N LEU A 21 -10.36 -7.28 7.96
CA LEU A 21 -11.22 -6.31 7.25
C LEU A 21 -10.95 -6.23 5.74
N MET A 22 -9.92 -6.92 5.26
CA MET A 22 -9.55 -6.92 3.85
C MET A 22 -10.56 -7.69 3.00
N ALA A 23 -11.02 -7.06 1.93
CA ALA A 23 -11.98 -7.63 1.00
C ALA A 23 -11.57 -7.35 -0.46
N PRO A 24 -11.91 -8.26 -1.41
CA PRO A 24 -11.68 -8.05 -2.83
C PRO A 24 -12.26 -6.72 -3.31
N GLY A 25 -11.54 -6.05 -4.21
CA GLY A 25 -11.92 -4.77 -4.78
C GLY A 25 -11.51 -3.56 -3.95
N GLN A 26 -11.12 -3.71 -2.67
CA GLN A 26 -10.58 -2.60 -1.88
C GLN A 26 -9.28 -2.08 -2.50
N PRO A 27 -9.05 -0.76 -2.50
CA PRO A 27 -7.81 -0.18 -2.98
C PRO A 27 -6.63 -0.56 -2.09
N VAL A 28 -5.45 -0.71 -2.69
CA VAL A 28 -4.20 -0.96 -1.98
C VAL A 28 -3.08 -0.07 -2.54
N LEU A 29 -2.20 0.39 -1.66
CA LEU A 29 -0.99 1.13 -2.00
C LEU A 29 0.22 0.27 -1.67
N PHE A 30 1.23 0.31 -2.55
CA PHE A 30 2.48 -0.40 -2.36
C PHE A 30 3.55 0.55 -1.83
N TRP A 31 3.80 0.47 -0.53
CA TRP A 31 4.78 1.30 0.17
C TRP A 31 6.14 0.61 0.27
N VAL A 32 7.20 1.30 -0.15
CA VAL A 32 8.58 0.82 -0.04
C VAL A 32 9.32 1.64 1.03
N SER A 33 9.67 0.99 2.13
CA SER A 33 10.28 1.64 3.31
C SER A 33 11.81 1.79 3.22
N SER A 34 12.53 0.72 2.87
CA SER A 34 14.00 0.64 2.93
C SER A 34 14.66 0.91 1.57
N HIS A 35 14.33 2.05 0.97
CA HIS A 35 14.91 2.53 -0.29
C HIS A 35 15.23 4.03 -0.18
N PRO A 36 16.29 4.57 -0.81
CA PRO A 36 16.58 6.02 -0.79
C PRO A 36 15.40 6.88 -1.28
N ARG A 37 14.65 6.35 -2.26
CA ARG A 37 13.39 6.89 -2.76
C ARG A 37 12.18 6.22 -2.09
N ARG A 38 12.15 6.19 -0.75
CA ARG A 38 11.03 5.62 0.00
C ARG A 38 9.72 6.34 -0.33
N GLY A 39 8.61 5.62 -0.36
CA GLY A 39 7.32 6.20 -0.77
C GLY A 39 6.36 5.16 -1.32
N ILE A 40 5.37 5.64 -2.09
CA ILE A 40 4.40 4.78 -2.79
C ILE A 40 4.93 4.48 -4.19
N TRP A 41 5.17 3.21 -4.46
CA TRP A 41 5.73 2.70 -5.72
C TRP A 41 4.68 2.09 -6.64
N GLY A 42 3.47 1.91 -6.14
CA GLY A 42 2.38 1.33 -6.93
C GLY A 42 1.05 1.45 -6.22
N ALA A 43 0.00 1.24 -6.98
CA ALA A 43 -1.37 1.18 -6.48
C ALA A 43 -2.16 0.13 -7.24
N GLY A 44 -3.25 -0.33 -6.64
CA GLY A 44 -4.08 -1.34 -7.25
C GLY A 44 -5.23 -1.75 -6.37
N ARG A 45 -5.60 -3.04 -6.45
CA ARG A 45 -6.70 -3.61 -5.66
C ARG A 45 -6.33 -4.94 -5.04
N LEU A 46 -6.99 -5.24 -3.93
CA LEU A 46 -7.05 -6.61 -3.41
C LEU A 46 -7.89 -7.47 -4.35
N THR A 47 -7.42 -8.68 -4.66
CA THR A 47 -8.11 -9.62 -5.56
C THR A 47 -8.72 -10.81 -4.82
N GLY A 48 -8.37 -11.00 -3.54
CA GLY A 48 -8.86 -12.08 -2.71
C GLY A 48 -9.11 -11.65 -1.27
N THR A 49 -9.55 -12.59 -0.44
CA THR A 49 -9.57 -12.47 1.02
C THR A 49 -8.26 -12.99 1.61
N PRO A 50 -7.87 -12.58 2.83
CA PRO A 50 -6.68 -13.12 3.46
C PRO A 50 -6.75 -14.64 3.62
N VAL A 51 -5.63 -15.32 3.31
CA VAL A 51 -5.47 -16.76 3.45
C VAL A 51 -4.60 -17.03 4.67
N PRO A 52 -5.12 -17.71 5.71
CA PRO A 52 -4.33 -18.10 6.89
C PRO A 52 -3.21 -19.08 6.56
N GLY A 53 -2.13 -19.03 7.33
CA GLY A 53 -0.97 -19.91 7.19
C GLY A 53 0.12 -19.56 8.21
N SER A 54 1.31 -20.14 8.05
CA SER A 54 2.49 -19.77 8.87
C SER A 54 2.84 -18.29 8.75
N GLN A 55 2.57 -17.71 7.58
CA GLN A 55 2.40 -16.27 7.35
C GLN A 55 1.11 -16.09 6.57
N TRP A 56 0.21 -15.25 7.06
CA TRP A 56 -1.01 -14.93 6.33
C TRP A 56 -0.65 -14.20 5.04
N LYS A 57 -1.41 -14.47 3.98
CA LYS A 57 -1.19 -13.85 2.67
C LYS A 57 -2.46 -13.20 2.14
N ILE A 58 -2.29 -12.15 1.36
CA ILE A 58 -3.35 -11.50 0.60
C ILE A 58 -2.96 -11.44 -0.88
N SER A 59 -3.92 -11.68 -1.76
CA SER A 59 -3.74 -11.55 -3.21
C SER A 59 -4.05 -10.13 -3.65
N THR A 60 -3.21 -9.57 -4.52
CA THR A 60 -3.31 -8.20 -5.03
C THR A 60 -3.03 -8.15 -6.53
N ASN A 61 -3.59 -7.14 -7.19
CA ASN A 61 -3.17 -6.72 -8.51
C ASN A 61 -2.71 -5.27 -8.39
N ILE A 62 -1.39 -5.07 -8.37
CA ILE A 62 -0.74 -3.77 -8.16
C ILE A 62 0.10 -3.46 -9.39
N ALA A 63 -0.23 -2.34 -10.03
CA ALA A 63 0.64 -1.75 -11.04
C ALA A 63 1.67 -0.86 -10.36
N LEU A 64 2.91 -0.96 -10.82
CA LEU A 64 4.01 -0.12 -10.35
C LEU A 64 4.07 1.14 -11.20
N PHE A 65 4.50 2.22 -10.57
CA PHE A 65 4.72 3.49 -11.23
C PHE A 65 6.12 3.53 -11.84
N ASP A 66 6.28 4.30 -12.93
CA ASP A 66 7.60 4.61 -13.47
C ASP A 66 8.44 5.41 -12.45
N GLU A 67 7.78 6.32 -11.74
CA GLU A 67 8.36 7.15 -10.69
C GLU A 67 7.54 7.05 -9.39
N PRO A 68 8.18 6.79 -8.22
CA PRO A 68 7.46 6.69 -6.96
C PRO A 68 6.98 8.07 -6.48
N ILE A 69 5.84 8.09 -5.80
CA ILE A 69 5.41 9.25 -5.02
C ILE A 69 6.24 9.24 -3.73
N LEU A 70 7.13 10.22 -3.57
CA LEU A 70 8.09 10.21 -2.48
C LEU A 70 7.43 10.48 -1.13
N ALA A 71 7.95 9.83 -0.09
CA ALA A 71 7.57 10.10 1.29
C ALA A 71 7.65 11.59 1.64
N SER A 72 8.69 12.28 1.17
CA SER A 72 8.87 13.72 1.38
C SER A 72 7.71 14.53 0.84
N ASP A 73 7.20 14.18 -0.34
CA ASP A 73 6.14 14.92 -1.02
C ASP A 73 4.79 14.63 -0.35
N ILE A 74 4.57 13.38 0.06
CA ILE A 74 3.38 12.99 0.83
C ILE A 74 3.32 13.73 2.17
N GLN A 75 4.46 13.92 2.86
CA GLN A 75 4.51 14.63 4.15
C GLN A 75 4.20 16.13 4.03
N LEU A 76 4.25 16.72 2.83
CA LEU A 76 3.86 18.12 2.60
C LEU A 76 2.33 18.29 2.54
N VAL A 77 1.57 17.21 2.41
CA VAL A 77 0.10 17.23 2.40
C VAL A 77 -0.39 17.02 3.83
N GLU A 78 -1.10 18.00 4.38
CA GLU A 78 -1.52 18.02 5.79
C GLU A 78 -2.31 16.76 6.17
N GLU A 79 -3.27 16.37 5.33
CA GLU A 79 -4.13 15.20 5.51
C GLU A 79 -3.38 13.87 5.45
N LEU A 80 -2.17 13.85 4.90
CA LEU A 80 -1.35 12.64 4.72
C LEU A 80 -0.15 12.58 5.68
N SER A 81 0.18 13.70 6.33
CA SER A 81 1.34 13.82 7.23
C SER A 81 1.32 12.81 8.39
N MET A 82 0.12 12.36 8.77
CA MET A 82 -0.12 11.45 9.90
C MET A 82 -0.41 10.01 9.48
N LEU A 83 -0.17 9.64 8.22
CA LEU A 83 -0.28 8.25 7.77
C LEU A 83 0.53 7.31 8.67
N GLU A 84 -0.01 6.11 8.92
CA GLU A 84 0.58 5.18 9.89
C GLU A 84 2.01 4.74 9.50
N VAL A 85 2.32 4.70 8.20
CA VAL A 85 3.69 4.42 7.71
C VAL A 85 4.73 5.44 8.20
N PHE A 86 4.33 6.67 8.55
CA PHE A 86 5.21 7.67 9.17
C PHE A 86 5.26 7.56 10.70
N ARG A 87 4.12 7.26 11.32
CA ARG A 87 3.99 7.22 12.79
C ARG A 87 4.56 5.96 13.40
N SER A 88 4.38 4.81 12.74
CA SER A 88 4.87 3.50 13.18
C SER A 88 5.55 2.79 12.01
N PRO A 89 6.78 3.21 11.64
CA PRO A 89 7.52 2.63 10.51
C PRO A 89 7.90 1.16 10.74
N GLN A 90 7.86 0.69 11.98
CA GLN A 90 8.03 -0.72 12.34
C GLN A 90 6.66 -1.39 12.43
N GLN A 91 6.52 -2.59 11.86
CA GLN A 91 5.33 -3.48 11.92
C GLN A 91 4.04 -2.98 11.24
N SER A 92 4.14 -2.03 10.31
CA SER A 92 2.98 -1.49 9.57
C SER A 92 2.52 -2.36 8.40
N ASN A 93 2.57 -3.70 8.50
CA ASN A 93 2.08 -4.57 7.43
C ASN A 93 0.97 -5.54 7.91
N PRO A 94 -0.31 -5.25 7.61
CA PRO A 94 -0.77 -4.16 6.77
C PRO A 94 -0.87 -2.82 7.51
N SER A 95 -0.62 -1.73 6.77
CA SER A 95 -0.95 -0.37 7.20
C SER A 95 -2.33 0.01 6.67
N TRP A 96 -2.88 1.14 7.12
CA TRP A 96 -4.19 1.61 6.70
C TRP A 96 -4.16 3.06 6.25
N VAL A 97 -5.12 3.39 5.39
CA VAL A 97 -5.45 4.73 4.91
C VAL A 97 -6.95 4.88 5.10
N ASP A 98 -7.38 5.89 5.86
CA ASP A 98 -8.81 6.16 6.01
C ASP A 98 -9.38 6.86 4.76
N ALA A 99 -10.69 7.11 4.76
CA ALA A 99 -11.38 7.72 3.63
C ALA A 99 -10.87 9.14 3.31
N THR A 100 -10.49 9.92 4.33
CA THR A 100 -10.00 11.30 4.17
C THR A 100 -8.62 11.28 3.52
N ALA A 101 -7.70 10.50 4.06
CA ALA A 101 -6.37 10.34 3.50
C ALA A 101 -6.43 9.68 2.10
N TRP A 102 -7.36 8.76 1.87
CA TRP A 102 -7.57 8.18 0.54
C TRP A 102 -8.03 9.24 -0.47
N ALA A 103 -8.94 10.12 -0.09
CA ALA A 103 -9.39 11.21 -0.94
C ALA A 103 -8.25 12.19 -1.29
N ALA A 104 -7.32 12.41 -0.36
CA ALA A 104 -6.15 13.29 -0.56
C ALA A 104 -5.03 12.65 -1.40
N ILE A 105 -4.75 11.35 -1.25
CA ILE A 105 -3.69 10.67 -2.02
C ILE A 105 -4.15 10.30 -3.44
N ARG A 106 -5.45 10.03 -3.64
CA ARG A 106 -5.98 9.55 -4.94
C ARG A 106 -5.63 10.46 -6.13
N PRO A 107 -5.72 11.80 -6.04
CA PRO A 107 -5.29 12.70 -7.12
C PRO A 107 -3.80 12.69 -7.42
N MET A 108 -2.96 12.23 -6.47
CA MET A 108 -1.50 12.10 -6.66
C MET A 108 -1.13 10.82 -7.41
N LEU A 109 -2.04 9.84 -7.49
CA LEU A 109 -1.78 8.58 -8.17
C LEU A 109 -1.70 8.79 -9.69
N PRO A 110 -0.69 8.23 -10.38
CA PRO A 110 -0.64 8.24 -11.83
C PRO A 110 -1.92 7.64 -12.44
N VAL A 111 -2.33 8.15 -13.61
CA VAL A 111 -3.34 7.48 -14.43
C VAL A 111 -2.68 6.23 -15.00
N ILE A 112 -2.97 5.10 -14.39
CA ILE A 112 -2.46 3.80 -14.84
C ILE A 112 -3.31 3.38 -16.03
N GLN A 113 -2.69 3.24 -17.20
CA GLN A 113 -3.33 2.74 -18.43
C GLN A 113 -3.60 1.23 -18.37
#